data_AF-A0A7V2MEI3-F1
#
_entry.id   AF-A0A7V2MEI3-F1
#
_cell.length_a   1.000
_cell.length_b   1.000
_cell.length_c   1.000
_cell.angle_alpha   90.00
_cell.angle_beta   90.00
_cell.angle_gamma   90.00
#
_symmetry.space_group_name_H-M   'P 1'
#
loop_
_entity.id
_entity.type
_entity.pdbx_description
1 polymer ?
#
loop_
_entity_poly.entity_id
_entity_poly.type
_entity_poly.pdbx_seq_one_letter_code
_entity_poly.pdbx_strand_id
1 'polypeptide(L)'
;MTIQTVTEIVRQALWTAFWLSAPLLAAGFIAGIALSLLQIVTSLQDPSFSSVPRLAVFLAALILLLPWILERLVSYTSLVLANLGRYAH
;
A
#
# COMPACT_ATOMS: atom_id res chain seq x y z
N MET A 1 -31.45 -0.51 -0.35
CA MET A 1 -30.14 0.03 0.09
C MET A 1 -30.35 1.31 0.90
N THR A 2 -30.08 1.29 2.21
CA THR A 2 -30.16 2.50 3.06
C THR A 2 -28.80 3.20 3.08
N ILE A 3 -28.79 4.53 3.30
CA ILE A 3 -27.57 5.35 3.34
C ILE A 3 -26.59 4.82 4.42
N GLN A 4 -27.11 4.24 5.50
CA GLN A 4 -26.33 3.62 6.57
C GLN A 4 -25.46 2.44 6.09
N THR A 5 -25.98 1.62 5.17
CA THR A 5 -25.22 0.50 4.59
C THR A 5 -24.07 0.99 3.72
N VAL A 6 -24.31 2.03 2.91
CA VAL A 6 -23.27 2.63 2.06
C VAL A 6 -22.14 3.21 2.91
N THR A 7 -22.49 3.95 3.98
CA THR A 7 -21.50 4.52 4.89
C THR A 7 -20.65 3.46 5.58
N GLU A 8 -21.25 2.33 5.97
CA GLU A 8 -20.51 1.24 6.63
C GLU A 8 -19.56 0.52 5.66
N ILE A 9 -19.99 0.26 4.43
CA ILE A 9 -19.12 -0.31 3.38
C ILE A 9 -17.92 0.61 3.12
N VAL A 10 -18.16 1.92 3.00
CA VAL A 10 -17.09 2.91 2.77
C VAL A 10 -16.15 2.99 3.97
N ARG A 11 -16.67 2.99 5.19
CA ARG A 11 -15.84 2.95 6.42
C ARG A 11 -14.95 1.72 6.43
N GLN A 12 -15.52 0.55 6.14
CA GLN A 12 -14.79 -0.71 6.14
C GLN A 12 -13.74 -0.76 5.01
N ALA A 13 -14.03 -0.15 3.86
CA ALA A 13 -13.08 0.05 2.77
C ALA A 13 -11.88 0.89 3.22
N LEU A 14 -12.15 2.05 3.83
CA LEU A 14 -11.12 2.96 4.31
C LEU A 14 -10.29 2.32 5.43
N TRP A 15 -10.91 1.56 6.32
CA TRP A 15 -10.20 0.85 7.39
C TRP A 15 -9.30 -0.25 6.84
N THR A 16 -9.79 -1.00 5.86
CA THR A 16 -9.00 -2.02 5.15
C THR A 16 -7.85 -1.38 4.40
N ALA A 17 -8.09 -0.26 3.70
CA ALA A 17 -7.06 0.51 3.01
C ALA A 17 -6.03 1.12 3.97
N PHE A 18 -6.44 1.59 5.15
CA PHE A 18 -5.55 2.11 6.18
C PHE A 18 -4.62 1.02 6.71
N TRP A 19 -5.17 -0.13 7.11
CA TRP A 19 -4.37 -1.27 7.53
C TRP A 19 -3.47 -1.81 6.42
N LEU A 20 -3.93 -1.76 5.16
CA LEU A 20 -3.17 -2.12 3.98
C LEU A 20 -1.99 -1.16 3.73
N SER A 21 -2.24 0.14 3.83
CA SER A 21 -1.21 1.15 3.56
C SER A 21 -0.21 1.29 4.70
N ALA A 22 -0.58 0.98 5.95
CA ALA A 22 0.30 1.14 7.12
C ALA A 22 1.67 0.42 7.01
N PRO A 23 1.76 -0.89 6.74
CA PRO A 23 3.06 -1.57 6.61
C PRO A 23 3.80 -1.16 5.33
N LEU A 24 3.07 -0.80 4.27
CA LEU A 24 3.67 -0.28 3.03
C LEU A 24 4.33 1.07 3.23
N LEU A 25 3.65 1.99 3.90
CA LEU A 25 4.23 3.27 4.28
C LEU A 25 5.39 3.08 5.25
N ALA A 26 5.27 2.22 6.27
CA ALA A 26 6.35 1.98 7.22
C ALA A 26 7.61 1.44 6.53
N ALA A 27 7.48 0.42 5.66
CA ALA A 27 8.60 -0.13 4.91
C ALA A 27 9.22 0.91 3.95
N GLY A 28 8.39 1.66 3.22
CA GLY A 28 8.84 2.72 2.33
C GLY A 28 9.53 3.86 3.08
N PHE A 29 9.07 4.21 4.28
CA PHE A 29 9.65 5.25 5.11
C PHE A 29 11.02 4.84 5.64
N ILE A 30 11.17 3.63 6.18
CA ILE A 30 12.44 3.09 6.65
C ILE A 30 13.45 3.01 5.49
N ALA A 31 13.03 2.45 4.37
CA ALA A 31 13.88 2.31 3.19
C ALA A 31 14.28 3.67 2.59
N GLY A 32 13.36 4.64 2.57
CA GLY A 32 13.61 6.01 2.13
C GLY A 32 14.60 6.74 3.03
N ILE A 33 14.50 6.58 4.36
CA ILE A 33 15.46 7.11 5.32
C ILE A 33 16.84 6.49 5.12
N ALA A 34 16.92 5.15 5.00
CA ALA A 34 18.18 4.45 4.78
C ALA A 34 18.88 4.92 3.49
N LEU A 35 18.11 5.11 2.41
CA LEU A 35 18.65 5.63 1.15
C LEU A 35 19.10 7.08 1.25
N SER A 36 18.33 7.94 1.92
CA SER A 36 18.68 9.33 2.16
C SER A 36 20.01 9.44 2.92
N LEU A 37 20.19 8.63 3.97
CA LEU A 37 21.44 8.53 4.72
C LEU A 37 22.60 8.05 3.85
N LEU A 38 22.40 7.02 3.03
CA LEU A 38 23.43 6.54 2.10
C LEU A 38 23.85 7.61 1.09
N GLN A 39 22.88 8.36 0.54
CA GLN A 39 23.12 9.48 -0.38
C GLN A 39 23.95 10.59 0.28
N ILE A 40 23.65 10.91 1.54
CA ILE A 40 24.37 11.94 2.32
C ILE A 40 25.79 11.48 2.65
N VAL A 41 25.97 10.26 3.17
CA VAL A 41 27.26 9.74 3.63
C VAL A 41 28.27 9.56 2.49
N THR A 42 27.81 9.15 1.30
CA THR A 42 28.72 8.98 0.15
C THR A 42 28.99 10.26 -0.63
N SER A 43 28.38 11.40 -0.27
CA SER A 43 28.52 12.69 -0.98
C SER A 43 28.10 12.65 -2.46
N LEU A 44 27.47 11.56 -2.92
CA LEU A 44 27.03 11.38 -4.29
C LEU A 44 25.67 12.06 -4.47
N GLN A 45 25.70 13.36 -4.73
CA GLN A 45 24.52 14.18 -5.00
C GLN A 45 24.15 14.24 -6.49
N ASP A 46 24.74 13.37 -7.34
CA ASP A 46 24.38 13.29 -8.74
C ASP A 46 22.98 12.69 -8.92
N PRO A 47 22.00 13.45 -9.44
CA PRO A 47 20.60 13.01 -9.51
C PRO A 47 20.42 11.77 -10.40
N SER A 48 21.28 11.57 -11.40
CA SER A 48 21.25 10.39 -12.28
C SER A 48 21.68 9.10 -11.54
N PHE A 49 22.66 9.18 -10.66
CA PHE A 49 23.13 8.03 -9.87
C PHE A 49 22.21 7.72 -8.69
N SER A 50 21.59 8.74 -8.08
CA SER A 50 20.65 8.58 -6.96
C SER A 50 19.31 7.93 -7.37
N SER A 51 18.92 8.08 -8.65
CA SER A 51 17.64 7.59 -9.18
C SER A 51 17.58 6.07 -9.30
N VAL A 52 18.69 5.41 -9.66
CA VAL A 52 18.73 3.96 -9.87
C VAL A 52 18.60 3.15 -8.57
N PRO A 53 19.38 3.43 -7.50
CA PRO A 53 19.22 2.76 -6.20
C PRO A 53 17.83 3.01 -5.61
N ARG A 54 17.29 4.22 -5.77
CA ARG A 54 15.95 4.57 -5.28
C ARG A 54 14.87 3.75 -5.95
N LEU A 55 14.94 3.61 -7.27
CA LEU A 55 14.01 2.77 -8.03
C LEU A 55 14.14 1.30 -7.64
N ALA A 56 15.37 0.79 -7.48
CA ALA A 56 15.62 -0.60 -7.09
C ALA A 56 15.05 -0.94 -5.71
N VAL A 57 15.22 -0.05 -4.72
CA VAL A 57 14.64 -0.22 -3.39
C VAL A 57 13.11 -0.13 -3.42
N PHE A 58 12.55 0.77 -4.22
CA PHE A 58 11.10 0.86 -4.38
C PHE A 58 10.51 -0.40 -5.03
N LEU A 59 11.17 -0.93 -6.06
CA LEU A 59 10.82 -2.20 -6.72
C LEU A 59 10.92 -3.39 -5.76
N ALA A 60 12.00 -3.48 -4.97
CA ALA A 60 12.16 -4.53 -3.99
C ALA A 60 11.06 -4.48 -2.92
N ALA A 61 10.76 -3.30 -2.38
CA ALA A 61 9.67 -3.10 -1.43
C ALA A 61 8.31 -3.46 -2.06
N LEU A 62 8.06 -3.05 -3.31
CA LEU A 62 6.84 -3.40 -4.04
C LEU A 62 6.69 -4.92 -4.17
N ILE A 63 7.73 -5.64 -4.59
CA ILE A 63 7.69 -7.11 -4.78
C ILE A 63 7.44 -7.83 -3.45
N LEU A 64 8.10 -7.39 -2.37
CA LEU A 64 7.90 -7.94 -1.03
C LEU A 64 6.47 -7.74 -0.50
N LEU A 65 5.86 -6.59 -0.79
CA LEU A 65 4.53 -6.26 -0.31
C LEU A 65 3.40 -6.66 -1.27
N LEU A 66 3.73 -6.99 -2.51
CA LEU A 66 2.79 -7.43 -3.54
C LEU A 66 1.86 -8.58 -3.09
N PRO A 67 2.35 -9.71 -2.54
CA PRO A 67 1.48 -10.82 -2.16
C PRO A 67 0.45 -10.41 -1.10
N TRP A 68 0.89 -9.62 -0.12
CA TRP A 68 0.06 -9.18 0.98
C TRP A 68 -0.98 -8.13 0.56
N ILE A 69 -0.62 -7.23 -0.37
CA ILE A 69 -1.56 -6.29 -0.99
C ILE A 69 -2.66 -7.04 -1.76
N LEU A 70 -2.25 -8.05 -2.53
CA LEU A 70 -3.18 -8.85 -3.32
C LEU A 70 -4.15 -9.65 -2.43
N GLU A 71 -3.67 -10.29 -1.36
CA GLU A 71 -4.54 -11.00 -0.41
C GLU A 71 -5.63 -10.10 0.18
N ARG A 72 -5.26 -8.88 0.58
CA ARG A 72 -6.20 -7.92 1.16
C ARG A 72 -7.20 -7.38 0.14
N LEU A 73 -6.75 -7.09 -1.08
CA LEU A 73 -7.64 -6.68 -2.17
C LEU A 73 -8.65 -7.79 -2.51
N VAL A 74 -8.19 -9.03 -2.68
CA VAL A 74 -9.05 -10.18 -2.97
C VAL A 74 -10.02 -10.44 -1.83
N SER A 75 -9.57 -10.34 -0.57
CA SER A 75 -10.43 -10.49 0.61
C SER A 75 -11.51 -9.42 0.67
N TYR A 76 -11.17 -8.16 0.36
CA TYR A 76 -12.17 -7.08 0.30
C TYR A 76 -13.15 -7.27 -0.87
N THR A 77 -12.65 -7.56 -2.07
CA THR A 77 -13.49 -7.77 -3.25
C THR A 77 -14.44 -8.95 -3.07
N SER A 78 -13.98 -10.07 -2.48
CA SER A 78 -14.83 -11.23 -2.19
C SER A 78 -15.89 -10.91 -1.13
N LEU A 79 -15.57 -10.10 -0.11
CA LEU A 79 -16.54 -9.65 0.89
C LEU A 79 -17.63 -8.76 0.28
N VAL A 80 -17.25 -7.85 -0.61
CA VAL A 80 -18.20 -7.00 -1.35
C VAL A 80 -19.05 -7.84 -2.30
N LEU A 81 -18.46 -8.72 -3.10
CA LEU A 81 -19.19 -9.59 -4.02
C LEU A 81 -20.14 -10.56 -3.31
N ALA A 82 -19.71 -11.14 -2.18
CA ALA A 82 -20.57 -12.02 -1.37
C ALA A 82 -21.77 -11.26 -0.78
N ASN A 83 -21.58 -10.00 -0.40
CA ASN A 83 -22.67 -9.17 0.11
C ASN A 83 -23.52 -8.53 -1.00
N LEU A 84 -23.05 -8.45 -2.25
CA LEU A 84 -23.84 -7.93 -3.38
C LEU A 84 -25.13 -8.72 -3.58
N GLY A 85 -25.12 -10.05 -3.40
CA GLY A 85 -26.34 -10.87 -3.46
C GLY A 85 -27.35 -10.55 -2.35
N ARG A 86 -26.87 -10.07 -1.20
CA ARG A 86 -27.70 -9.61 -0.07
C ARG A 86 -28.16 -8.15 -0.23
N TYR A 87 -27.48 -7.36 -1.06
CA TYR A 87 -27.88 -5.99 -1.40
C TYR A 87 -28.80 -5.88 -2.62
N ALA A 88 -28.84 -6.93 -3.46
CA ALA A 88 -29.74 -7.02 -4.60
C ALA A 88 -31.20 -7.34 -4.23
N HIS A 89 -31.46 -7.76 -2.98
CA HIS A 89 -32.80 -7.91 -2.40
C HIS A 89 -33.17 -6.73 -1.49
#